data_AF-A0A5M3XFS8-F1
#
_entry.id   AF-A0A5M3XFS8-F1
#
_cell.length_a   1.000
_cell.length_b   1.000
_cell.length_c   1.000
_cell.angle_alpha   90.00
_cell.angle_beta   90.00
_cell.angle_gamma   90.00
#
_symmetry.space_group_name_H-M   'P 1'
#
loop_
_entity.id
_entity.type
_entity.pdbx_description
1 polymer ?
#
loop_
_entity_poly.entity_id
_entity_poly.type
_entity_poly.pdbx_seq_one_letter_code
_entity_poly.pdbx_strand_id
1 'polypeptide(L)' 'MTPRPNAICIGGPCHGLLVRIDQDVGVLRIDHETLPDARYRVTADRVHHPSSSQPFVVLSWADDPADDVTDQHDRQPG' A
#
# COMPACT_ATOMS: atom_id res chain seq x y z
N MET A 1 4.30 25.24 -5.51
CA MET A 1 5.12 24.06 -5.87
C MET A 1 4.29 22.84 -5.57
N THR A 2 4.07 21.96 -6.55
CA THR A 2 3.42 20.68 -6.26
C THR A 2 4.35 19.84 -5.38
N PRO A 3 3.81 19.20 -4.33
CA PRO A 3 4.59 18.33 -3.47
C PRO A 3 5.26 17.22 -4.30
N ARG A 4 6.55 16.94 -4.06
CA ARG A 4 7.22 15.82 -4.72
C ARG A 4 6.74 14.48 -4.14
N PRO A 5 6.56 13.44 -4.97
CA PRO A 5 6.30 12.08 -4.50
C PRO A 5 7.44 11.56 -3.61
N ASN A 6 7.09 10.72 -2.64
CA ASN A 6 8.02 10.09 -1.70
C ASN A 6 7.70 8.61 -1.43
N ALA A 7 6.67 8.06 -2.06
CA ALA A 7 6.28 6.67 -1.93
C ALA A 7 5.93 6.04 -3.29
N ILE A 8 6.05 4.71 -3.38
CA ILE A 8 5.74 3.93 -4.58
C ILE A 8 4.79 2.78 -4.23
N CYS A 9 3.74 2.64 -5.02
CA CYS A 9 2.80 1.53 -4.90
C CYS A 9 3.37 0.26 -5.53
N ILE A 10 3.39 -0.83 -4.77
CA ILE A 10 3.84 -2.15 -5.21
C ILE A 10 2.72 -3.16 -5.02
N GLY A 11 2.42 -3.88 -6.10
CA GLY A 11 1.28 -4.78 -6.20
C GLY A 11 -0.03 -4.03 -6.46
N GLY A 12 -1.11 -4.80 -6.64
CA GLY A 12 -2.44 -4.24 -6.86
C GLY A 12 -2.55 -3.39 -8.14
N PRO A 13 -3.63 -2.61 -8.26
CA PRO A 13 -3.98 -1.93 -9.51
C PRO A 13 -3.19 -0.63 -9.76
N CYS A 14 -2.57 -0.04 -8.73
CA CYS A 14 -1.70 1.14 -8.84
C CYS A 14 -0.20 0.78 -8.85
N HIS A 15 0.19 -0.45 -9.20
CA HIS A 15 1.59 -0.86 -9.21
C HIS A 15 2.49 0.11 -10.01
N GLY A 16 3.60 0.54 -9.42
CA GLY A 16 4.57 1.46 -10.00
C GLY A 16 4.21 2.94 -9.89
N LEU A 17 3.01 3.27 -9.39
CA LEU A 17 2.59 4.65 -9.22
C LEU A 17 3.39 5.33 -8.10
N LEU A 18 3.94 6.51 -8.39
CA LEU A 18 4.61 7.36 -7.42
C LEU A 18 3.61 8.33 -6.81
N VAL A 19 3.49 8.30 -5.49
CA VAL A 19 2.57 9.15 -4.73
C VAL A 19 3.31 9.90 -3.64
N ARG A 20 2.65 10.93 -3.10
CA ARG A 20 3.10 11.54 -1.86
C ARG A 20 2.22 11.03 -0.71
N ILE A 21 2.88 10.63 0.36
CA ILE A 21 2.25 10.34 1.64
C ILE A 21 2.90 11.22 2.70
N ASP A 22 2.10 11.65 3.67
CA ASP A 22 2.59 12.32 4.88
C ASP A 22 2.41 11.42 6.12
N GLN A 23 1.93 10.18 5.93
CA GLN A 23 1.77 9.16 6.97
C GLN A 23 2.85 8.08 6.84
N ASP A 24 3.46 7.69 7.96
CA ASP A 24 4.53 6.68 7.99
C ASP A 24 4.05 5.25 8.31
N VAL A 25 2.80 5.07 8.76
CA VAL A 25 2.23 3.77 9.16
C VAL A 25 0.73 3.67 8.86
N GLY A 26 0.23 2.46 8.59
CA GLY A 26 -1.20 2.20 8.42
C GLY A 26 -1.60 1.91 6.97
N VAL A 27 -2.90 2.00 6.66
CA VAL A 27 -3.45 1.79 5.31
C VAL A 27 -3.99 3.10 4.77
N LEU A 28 -3.49 3.48 3.60
CA LEU A 28 -3.85 4.68 2.87
C LEU A 28 -4.76 4.31 1.70
N ARG A 29 -5.65 5.24 1.34
CA ARG A 29 -6.35 5.21 0.06
C ARG A 29 -5.59 6.06 -0.92
N ILE A 30 -5.27 5.49 -2.08
CA ILE A 30 -4.62 6.22 -3.15
C ILE A 30 -5.70 6.86 -3.99
N ASP A 31 -5.71 8.19 -4.00
CA ASP A 31 -6.61 8.96 -4.85
C ASP A 31 -6.12 8.84 -6.30
N HIS A 32 -6.74 7.94 -7.06
CA HIS A 32 -6.44 7.69 -8.45
C HIS A 32 -7.73 7.72 -9.26
N GLU A 33 -7.78 8.55 -10.31
CA GLU A 33 -9.00 8.85 -11.07
C GLU A 33 -9.71 7.61 -11.61
N THR A 34 -8.94 6.57 -11.96
CA THR A 34 -9.48 5.32 -12.53
C THR A 34 -9.70 4.22 -11.51
N LEU A 35 -9.21 4.37 -10.27
CA LEU A 35 -9.19 3.32 -9.26
C LEU A 35 -9.60 3.91 -7.90
N PRO A 36 -10.87 4.37 -7.77
CA PRO A 36 -11.39 4.77 -6.49
C PRO A 36 -11.28 3.60 -5.51
N ASP A 37 -10.88 3.89 -4.27
CA ASP A 37 -10.70 2.93 -3.18
C ASP A 37 -9.51 1.96 -3.29
N ALA A 38 -8.49 2.26 -4.09
CA ALA A 38 -7.24 1.49 -4.05
C ALA A 38 -6.53 1.65 -2.69
N ARG A 39 -6.53 0.59 -1.88
CA ARG A 39 -5.97 0.58 -0.52
C ARG A 39 -4.56 0.02 -0.50
N TYR A 40 -3.64 0.76 0.10
CA TYR A 40 -2.25 0.35 0.23
C TYR A 40 -1.75 0.53 1.66
N ARG A 41 -1.01 -0.45 2.16
CA ARG A 41 -0.36 -0.42 3.47
C ARG A 41 1.02 0.22 3.35
N VAL A 42 1.30 1.17 4.22
CA VAL A 42 2.64 1.73 4.37
C VAL A 42 3.54 0.68 5.01
N THR A 43 4.68 0.38 4.38
CA THR A 43 5.66 -0.57 4.91
C THR A 43 6.91 0.16 5.40
N ALA A 44 7.75 -0.57 6.15
CA ALA A 44 9.06 -0.07 6.56
C ALA A 44 10.09 -0.12 5.42
N ASP A 45 9.78 -0.80 4.31
CA ASP A 45 10.69 -0.97 3.19
C ASP A 45 10.84 0.32 2.39
N ARG A 46 12.04 0.50 1.84
CA ARG A 46 12.35 1.62 0.97
C ARG A 46 13.09 1.15 -0.27
N VAL A 47 12.76 1.74 -1.41
CA VAL A 47 13.39 1.42 -2.69
C VAL A 47 13.98 2.65 -3.33
N HIS A 48 15.16 2.50 -3.92
CA HIS A 48 15.75 3.57 -4.72
C HIS A 48 15.07 3.61 -6.09
N HIS A 49 14.47 4.75 -6.44
CA HIS A 49 13.85 4.95 -7.75
C HIS A 49 14.68 5.95 -8.56
N PRO A 50 14.97 5.69 -9.85
CA PRO A 50 15.85 6.54 -10.67
C PRO A 50 15.42 8.01 -10.78
N SER A 51 14.15 8.33 -10.53
CA SER A 51 13.63 9.70 -10.57
C SER A 51 14.01 10.57 -9.37
N SER A 52 14.61 10.01 -8.32
CA SER A 52 15.00 10.75 -7.12
C SER A 52 16.30 10.21 -6.55
N SER A 53 17.05 11.09 -5.88
CA SER A 53 18.19 10.71 -5.05
C SER A 53 17.79 10.18 -3.68
N GLN A 54 16.52 10.36 -3.27
CA GLN A 54 15.99 9.87 -2.02
C GLN A 54 15.19 8.58 -2.23
N PRO A 55 15.32 7.60 -1.34
CA PRO A 55 14.58 6.35 -1.46
C PRO A 55 13.10 6.56 -1.14
N PHE A 56 12.24 5.90 -1.91
CA PHE A 56 10.79 5.95 -1.77
C PHE A 56 10.31 4.93 -0.75
N VAL A 57 9.32 5.32 0.06
CA VAL A 57 8.60 4.38 0.92
C VAL A 57 7.80 3.41 0.05
N VAL A 58 7.88 2.12 0.36
CA VAL A 58 7.08 1.11 -0.33
C VAL A 58 5.68 1.08 0.27
N LEU A 59 4.69 1.16 -0.61
CA LEU A 59 3.29 0.95 -0.29
C LEU A 59 2.89 -0.41 -0.86
N SER A 60 2.60 -1.39 -0.01
CA SER A 60 2.15 -2.71 -0.46
C SER A 60 0.64 -2.72 -0.61
N TRP A 61 0.13 -3.35 -1.67
CA TRP A 61 -1.31 -3.55 -1.82
C TRP A 61 -1.94 -4.17 -0.56
N ALA A 62 -2.98 -3.53 -0.05
CA ALA A 62 -3.74 -4.01 1.10
C ALA A 62 -5.06 -4.59 0.59
N ASP A 63 -5.01 -5.84 0.12
CA ASP A 63 -6.24 -6.64 -0.05
C ASP A 63 -7.02 -6.61 1.28
N ASP A 64 -8.34 -6.42 1.18
CA ASP A 64 -9.19 -6.33 2.37
C ASP A 64 -9.03 -7.62 3.19
N PRO A 65 -8.80 -7.56 4.52
CA PRO A 65 -8.68 -8.75 5.35
C PRO A 65 -10.01 -9.52 5.52
N ALA A 66 -11.04 -9.24 4.71
CA ALA A 66 -12.27 -10.03 4.71
C ALA A 66 -12.04 -11.49 4.29
N ASP A 67 -10.90 -11.81 3.67
CA ASP A 67 -10.51 -13.18 3.31
C ASP A 67 -9.57 -13.88 4.32
N ASP A 68 -9.17 -13.23 5.42
CA ASP A 68 -8.32 -13.86 6.47
C ASP A 68 -9.14 -14.37 7.67
N VAL A 69 -10.47 -14.48 7.54
CA VAL A 69 -11.35 -15.05 8.57
C VAL A 69 -12.22 -16.17 8.00
N THR A 70 -11.61 -17.13 7.29
CA THR A 70 -12.27 -18.40 6.96
C THR A 70 -11.36 -19.61 7.14
N ASP A 71 -10.62 -19.69 8.25
CA ASP A 71 -10.11 -20.99 8.75
C ASP A 71 -10.07 -21.00 10.29
N GLN A 72 -11.23 -20.83 10.90
CA GLN A 72 -11.48 -21.32 12.26
C GLN A 72 -12.89 -21.92 12.32
N HIS A 73 -13.16 -22.91 11.47
CA HIS A 73 -14.30 -23.79 11.68
C HIS A 73 -13.81 -25.16 12.12
N ASP A 74 -14.11 -25.45 13.39
CA ASP A 74 -14.23 -26.78 13.95
C ASP A 74 -12.94 -27.53 14.33
N ARG A 75 -12.38 -27.15 15.47
CA ARG A 75 -11.96 -28.15 16.45
C ARG A 75 -12.47 -27.77 17.83
N GLN A 76 -13.65 -28.29 18.19
CA GLN A 76 -14.01 -28.48 19.59
C GLN A 76 -14.34 -29.95 19.89
N PRO A 77 -14.17 -30.36 21.17
CA PRO A 77 -13.77 -31.71 21.56
C PRO A 77 -14.97 -32.62 21.86
N GLY A 78 -14.74 -33.93 21.74
CA GLY A 78 -15.58 -34.99 22.28
C GLY A 78 -14.70 -36.12 22.79
#